data_AF-A0A522PLH5-F1
#
_entry.id   AF-A0A522PLH5-F1
#
_cell.length_a   1.000
_cell.length_b   1.000
_cell.length_c   1.000
_cell.angle_alpha   90.00
_cell.angle_beta   90.00
_cell.angle_gamma   90.00
#
_symmetry.space_group_name_H-M   'P 1'
#
loop_
_entity.id
_entity.type
_entity.pdbx_description
1 polymer ?
#
loop_
_entity_poly.entity_id
_entity_poly.type
_entity_poly.pdbx_seq_one_letter_code
_entity_poly.pdbx_strand_id
1 'polypeptide(L)'
;MAVKAVAAPLNNFINNLMAANHVANRDHTKVVPIVTVGSNTYVGAAQVSGPTYNVNRVQAVGAFKGDWNNGVWSVNALIPIDNLNVLRGFHRVYGTGVDAIVNAKL
;
A
#
# COMPACT_ATOMS: atom_id res chain seq x y z
N MET A 1 11.39 -9.97 0.79
CA MET A 1 12.56 -9.07 0.89
C MET A 1 12.86 -8.28 -0.40
N ALA A 2 12.17 -8.52 -1.53
CA ALA A 2 12.42 -7.78 -2.77
C ALA A 2 11.96 -6.30 -2.74
N VAL A 3 10.78 -6.01 -2.18
CA VAL A 3 10.17 -4.66 -2.29
C VAL A 3 10.97 -3.56 -1.58
N LYS A 4 11.60 -3.83 -0.43
CA LYS A 4 12.38 -2.81 0.28
C LYS A 4 13.56 -2.28 -0.53
N ALA A 5 14.22 -3.14 -1.32
CA ALA A 5 15.36 -2.76 -2.14
C ALA A 5 14.96 -1.89 -3.34
N VAL A 6 13.75 -2.11 -3.88
CA VAL A 6 13.24 -1.37 -5.06
C VAL A 6 12.22 -0.30 -4.72
N ALA A 7 11.88 -0.11 -3.44
CA ALA A 7 10.83 0.81 -3.01
C ALA A 7 11.09 2.25 -3.43
N ALA A 8 12.30 2.76 -3.23
CA ALA A 8 12.67 4.13 -3.61
C ALA A 8 12.63 4.34 -5.14
N PRO A 9 13.28 3.51 -5.97
CA PRO A 9 13.15 3.59 -7.42
C PRO A 9 11.70 3.49 -7.92
N LEU A 10 10.92 2.56 -7.37
CA LEU A 10 9.49 2.42 -7.71
C LEU A 10 8.69 3.67 -7.33
N ASN A 11 8.94 4.23 -6.14
CA ASN A 11 8.26 5.45 -5.70
C ASN A 11 8.54 6.62 -6.64
N ASN A 12 9.80 6.80 -7.04
CA ASN A 12 10.19 7.84 -7.99
C ASN A 12 9.56 7.63 -9.37
N PHE A 13 9.54 6.39 -9.86
CA PHE A 13 8.87 6.05 -11.11
C PHE A 13 7.38 6.40 -11.07
N ILE A 14 6.67 6.03 -10.01
CA ILE A 14 5.23 6.33 -9.88
C ILE A 14 4.99 7.84 -9.78
N ASN A 15 5.80 8.57 -9.01
CA ASN A 15 5.70 10.03 -8.93
C ASN A 15 5.89 10.69 -10.31
N ASN A 16 6.88 10.25 -11.08
CA ASN A 16 7.13 10.75 -12.43
C ASN A 16 5.97 10.40 -13.38
N LEU A 17 5.41 9.18 -13.29
CA LEU A 17 4.25 8.76 -14.06
C LEU A 17 3.03 9.66 -13.75
N MET A 18 2.75 9.91 -12.47
CA MET A 18 1.65 10.80 -12.07
C MET A 18 1.87 12.23 -12.54
N ALA A 19 3.11 12.75 -12.44
CA ALA A 19 3.47 14.07 -12.92
C ALA A 19 3.30 14.21 -14.44
N ALA A 20 3.72 13.22 -15.22
CA ALA A 20 3.53 13.19 -16.67
C ALA A 20 2.03 13.21 -17.06
N ASN A 21 1.16 12.71 -16.20
CA ASN A 21 -0.29 12.70 -16.39
C ASN A 21 -1.01 13.88 -15.70
N HIS A 22 -0.29 14.91 -15.25
CA HIS A 22 -0.85 16.10 -14.59
C HIS A 22 -1.65 15.82 -13.30
N VAL A 23 -1.41 14.67 -12.66
CA VAL A 23 -2.05 14.23 -11.42
C VAL A 23 -1.01 13.97 -10.33
N ALA A 24 0.08 14.74 -10.33
CA ALA A 24 1.16 14.62 -9.35
C ALA A 24 0.63 14.74 -7.92
N ASN A 25 1.06 13.83 -7.07
CA ASN A 25 0.84 13.97 -5.64
C ASN A 25 1.65 15.16 -5.09
N ARG A 26 1.03 15.95 -4.22
CA ARG A 26 1.66 17.10 -3.56
C ARG A 26 2.17 16.77 -2.16
N ASP A 27 1.72 15.65 -1.61
CA ASP A 27 2.12 15.15 -0.31
C ASP A 27 3.32 14.20 -0.40
N HIS A 28 3.84 13.78 0.75
CA HIS A 28 4.92 12.81 0.78
C HIS A 28 4.41 11.43 0.33
N THR A 29 5.20 10.72 -0.47
CA THR A 29 4.85 9.38 -0.96
C THR A 29 5.90 8.34 -0.60
N LYS A 30 5.47 7.11 -0.36
CA LYS A 30 6.35 5.98 -0.03
C LYS A 30 5.77 4.67 -0.56
N VAL A 31 6.63 3.80 -1.08
CA VAL A 31 6.24 2.43 -1.44
C VAL A 31 6.48 1.48 -0.27
N VAL A 32 5.45 0.72 0.09
CA VAL A 32 5.45 -0.25 1.20
C VAL A 32 4.88 -1.60 0.76
N PRO A 33 5.18 -2.69 1.46
CA PRO A 33 4.54 -3.99 1.25
C PRO A 33 3.02 -3.99 1.27
N ILE A 34 2.40 -4.87 0.49
CA ILE A 34 1.02 -5.32 0.73
C ILE A 34 1.04 -6.69 1.40
N VAL A 35 0.35 -6.81 2.53
CA VAL A 35 0.21 -8.06 3.30
C VAL A 35 -1.25 -8.48 3.33
N THR A 36 -1.54 -9.75 3.02
CA THR A 36 -2.92 -10.27 3.13
C THR A 36 -3.21 -10.67 4.56
N VAL A 37 -4.27 -10.10 5.12
CA VAL A 37 -4.72 -10.43 6.47
C VAL A 37 -5.35 -11.82 6.47
N GLY A 38 -4.89 -12.70 7.36
CA GLY A 38 -5.40 -14.08 7.51
C GLY A 38 -4.67 -15.16 6.70
N SER A 39 -3.86 -14.79 5.70
CA SER A 39 -3.13 -15.77 4.87
C SER A 39 -1.61 -15.66 4.98
N ASN A 40 -1.09 -14.62 5.64
CA ASN A 40 0.35 -14.30 5.74
C ASN A 40 1.08 -14.21 4.37
N THR A 41 0.33 -14.19 3.27
CA THR A 41 0.87 -14.15 1.91
C THR A 41 1.20 -12.72 1.52
N TYR A 42 2.41 -12.54 1.03
CA TYR A 42 2.88 -11.28 0.46
C TYR A 42 2.39 -11.16 -0.98
N VAL A 43 1.59 -10.13 -1.29
CA VAL A 43 0.88 -10.04 -2.59
C VAL A 43 1.47 -8.98 -3.51
N GLY A 44 2.28 -8.05 -2.98
CA GLY A 44 2.87 -7.01 -3.81
C GLY A 44 3.36 -5.81 -2.99
N ALA A 45 3.32 -4.62 -3.61
CA ALA A 45 3.60 -3.37 -2.93
C ALA A 45 2.52 -2.34 -3.25
N ALA A 46 2.41 -1.32 -2.41
CA ALA A 46 1.53 -0.18 -2.60
C ALA A 46 2.30 1.11 -2.38
N GLN A 47 2.00 2.14 -3.16
CA GLN A 47 2.39 3.49 -2.84
C GLN A 47 1.33 4.09 -1.92
N VAL A 48 1.79 4.66 -0.80
CA VAL A 48 0.97 5.43 0.12
C VAL A 48 1.37 6.89 0.10
N SER A 49 0.42 7.76 0.42
CA SER A 49 0.64 9.20 0.49
C SER A 49 -0.05 9.87 1.67
N GLY A 50 0.43 11.08 2.00
CA GLY A 50 -0.12 11.94 3.05
C GLY A 50 0.96 12.75 3.74
N PRO A 51 0.65 13.36 4.91
CA PRO A 51 1.63 14.12 5.68
C PRO A 51 2.85 13.27 6.02
N THR A 52 4.05 13.86 5.92
CA THR A 52 5.33 13.16 6.10
C THR A 52 5.40 12.32 7.38
N TYR A 53 4.90 12.88 8.50
CA TYR A 53 4.86 12.18 9.78
C TYR A 53 4.01 10.89 9.72
N ASN A 54 2.88 10.91 9.01
CA ASN A 54 2.01 9.74 8.91
C ASN A 54 2.59 8.72 7.92
N VAL A 55 3.07 9.15 6.75
CA VAL A 55 3.66 8.26 5.74
C VAL A 55 4.88 7.51 6.27
N ASN A 56 5.71 8.17 7.09
CA ASN A 56 6.85 7.53 7.71
C ASN A 56 6.45 6.42 8.69
N ARG A 57 5.31 6.56 9.37
CA ARG A 57 4.76 5.53 10.26
C ARG A 57 4.22 4.32 9.51
N VAL A 58 3.82 4.47 8.24
CA VAL A 58 3.32 3.34 7.45
C VAL A 58 4.44 2.33 7.22
N GLN A 59 4.22 1.10 7.68
CA GLN A 59 5.14 -0.01 7.47
C GLN A 59 4.67 -0.96 6.36
N ALA A 60 3.36 -1.07 6.17
CA ALA A 60 2.73 -1.90 5.16
C ALA A 60 1.31 -1.41 4.84
N VAL A 61 0.69 -2.03 3.85
CA VAL A 61 -0.73 -1.93 3.55
C VAL A 61 -1.36 -3.30 3.78
N GLY A 62 -2.33 -3.36 4.69
CA GLY A 62 -3.15 -4.55 4.91
C GLY A 62 -4.20 -4.68 3.81
N ALA A 63 -4.24 -5.84 3.15
CA ALA A 63 -5.28 -6.21 2.20
C ALA A 63 -6.32 -7.08 2.88
N PHE A 64 -7.56 -6.59 2.92
CA PHE A 64 -8.73 -7.31 3.42
C PHE A 64 -9.61 -7.65 2.23
N LYS A 65 -9.71 -8.94 1.94
CA LYS A 65 -10.57 -9.46 0.88
C LYS A 65 -11.91 -9.87 1.46
N GLY A 66 -12.98 -9.52 0.76
CA GLY A 66 -14.31 -9.97 1.09
C GLY A 66 -15.14 -10.08 -0.19
N ASP A 67 -15.98 -11.09 -0.24
CA ASP A 67 -16.94 -11.26 -1.32
C ASP A 67 -18.32 -10.84 -0.84
N TRP A 68 -19.04 -10.10 -1.68
CA TRP A 68 -20.37 -9.60 -1.39
C TRP A 68 -21.36 -10.02 -2.47
N ASN A 69 -22.64 -10.18 -2.08
CA ASN A 69 -23.74 -10.62 -2.95
C ASN A 69 -23.43 -11.95 -3.68
N ASN A 70 -23.18 -13.02 -2.92
CA ASN A 70 -22.86 -14.37 -3.44
C ASN A 70 -21.67 -14.39 -4.43
N GLY A 71 -20.66 -13.55 -4.21
CA GLY A 71 -19.46 -13.52 -5.05
C GLY A 71 -19.59 -12.71 -6.34
N VAL A 72 -20.68 -11.96 -6.52
CA VAL A 72 -20.82 -11.01 -7.63
C VAL A 72 -19.80 -9.87 -7.50
N TRP A 73 -19.50 -9.44 -6.27
CA TRP A 73 -18.56 -8.35 -6.01
C TRP A 73 -17.40 -8.85 -5.16
N SER A 74 -16.19 -8.79 -5.70
CA SER A 74 -14.97 -9.02 -4.93
C SER A 74 -14.39 -7.69 -4.49
N VAL A 75 -14.33 -7.48 -3.17
CA VAL A 75 -13.83 -6.25 -2.55
C VAL A 75 -12.43 -6.52 -2.01
N ASN A 76 -11.49 -5.65 -2.38
CA ASN A 76 -10.15 -5.66 -1.83
C ASN A 76 -9.87 -4.32 -1.16
N ALA A 77 -10.09 -4.26 0.15
CA ALA A 77 -9.83 -3.06 0.94
C ALA A 77 -8.35 -2.98 1.30
N LEU A 78 -7.73 -1.85 0.98
CA LEU A 78 -6.32 -1.57 1.22
C LEU A 78 -6.17 -0.51 2.31
N ILE A 79 -5.61 -0.89 3.44
CA ILE A 79 -5.50 -0.04 4.62
C ILE A 79 -4.03 0.16 5.00
N PRO A 80 -3.50 1.40 4.99
CA PRO A 80 -2.17 1.69 5.53
C PRO A 80 -2.08 1.35 7.02
N ILE A 81 -1.07 0.58 7.40
CA ILE A 81 -0.86 0.09 8.77
C ILE A 81 0.56 0.36 9.25
N ASP A 82 0.72 0.52 10.56
CA ASP A 82 2.00 0.85 11.20
C ASP A 82 2.83 -0.37 11.62
N ASN A 83 2.33 -1.58 11.38
CA ASN A 83 2.97 -2.81 11.82
C ASN A 83 2.73 -3.95 10.82
N LEU A 84 3.71 -4.84 10.67
CA LEU A 84 3.63 -6.08 9.88
C LEU A 84 3.12 -7.27 10.69
N ASN A 85 3.14 -7.18 12.02
CA ASN A 85 2.88 -8.31 12.89
C ASN A 85 1.38 -8.48 13.19
N VAL A 86 0.77 -9.42 12.48
CA VAL A 86 -0.66 -9.79 12.57
C VAL A 86 -1.10 -10.15 13.99
N LEU A 87 -0.21 -10.72 14.81
CA LEU A 87 -0.51 -11.14 16.19
C LEU A 87 -0.70 -9.97 17.16
N ARG A 88 -0.18 -8.79 16.84
CA ARG A 88 -0.31 -7.58 17.68
C ARG A 88 -1.52 -6.72 17.30
N GLY A 89 -2.35 -7.19 16.38
CA GLY A 89 -3.42 -6.41 15.78
C GLY A 89 -2.92 -5.43 14.72
N PHE A 90 -3.86 -4.95 13.90
CA PHE A 90 -3.60 -3.98 12.85
C PHE A 90 -3.96 -2.58 13.34
N HIS A 91 -2.99 -1.67 13.44
CA HIS A 91 -3.29 -0.25 13.68
C HIS A 91 -3.23 0.51 12.37
N ARG A 92 -4.37 1.11 12.02
CA ARG A 92 -4.48 1.97 10.86
C ARG A 92 -3.71 3.26 11.09
N VAL A 93 -2.95 3.66 10.07
CA VAL A 93 -2.41 5.02 9.99
C VAL A 93 -3.46 5.92 9.35
N TYR A 94 -3.98 6.87 10.12
CA TYR A 94 -4.95 7.85 9.63
C TYR A 94 -4.26 9.01 8.91
N GLY A 95 -4.99 9.66 8.00
CA GLY A 95 -4.44 10.74 7.18
C GLY A 95 -3.47 10.25 6.09
N THR A 96 -3.48 8.95 5.77
CA THR A 96 -2.74 8.39 4.63
C THR A 96 -3.66 7.62 3.70
N GLY A 97 -3.43 7.78 2.40
CA GLY A 97 -4.12 7.08 1.32
C GLY A 97 -3.22 6.06 0.61
N VAL A 98 -3.82 5.24 -0.25
CA VAL A 98 -3.11 4.38 -1.20
C VAL A 98 -3.29 4.97 -2.59
N ASP A 99 -2.20 5.30 -3.26
CA ASP A 99 -2.23 5.93 -4.58
C ASP A 99 -2.08 4.93 -5.71
N ALA A 100 -1.28 3.88 -5.49
CA ALA A 100 -0.95 2.90 -6.51
C ALA A 100 -0.74 1.52 -5.90
N ILE A 101 -1.11 0.48 -6.66
CA ILE A 101 -0.82 -0.93 -6.37
C ILE A 101 0.24 -1.39 -7.38
N VAL A 102 1.32 -1.97 -6.87
CA VAL A 102 2.41 -2.51 -7.67
C VAL A 102 2.38 -4.04 -7.57
N ASN A 103 2.10 -4.67 -8.71
CA ASN A 103 2.15 -6.11 -8.87
C ASN A 103 3.42 -6.46 -9.65
N ALA A 104 4.28 -7.30 -9.09
CA ALA A 104 5.35 -7.90 -9.85
C ALA A 104 4.79 -9.10 -10.61
N LYS A 105 4.75 -9.03 -11.95
CA LYS A 105 4.66 -10.23 -12.77
C LYS A 105 6.08 -10.79 -12.88
N LEU A 106 6.28 -11.97 -12.31
CA LEU A 106 7.41 -12.84 -12.63
C LEU A 106 7.01 -13.72 -13.81
#